data_AF-A0A1Y1JS52-F1
#
_entry.id   AF-A0A1Y1JS52-F1
#
_cell.length_a   1.000
_cell.length_b   1.000
_cell.length_c   1.000
_cell.angle_alpha   90.00
_cell.angle_beta   90.00
_cell.angle_gamma   90.00
#
_symmetry.space_group_name_H-M   'P 1'
#
loop_
_entity.id
_entity.type
_entity.pdbx_description
1 polymer ?
#
loop_
_entity_poly.entity_id
_entity_poly.type
_entity_poly.pdbx_seq_one_letter_code
_entity_poly.pdbx_strand_id
1 'polypeptide(L)'
;QIQLHTDLQNSLKQSITSKWQHIWSLSNAKLAQIQTQITAHNLPLMPRKDTIIIHRLRIGHTGVTHGHILDSLDPPRCECNDILTVNHILSECPKYDENRLKWRIGTDLKEDLATPENIARVINFLKDIRLYNCI
;
A
#
# COMPACT_ATOMS: atom_id res chain seq x y z
N GLN A 1 18.91 -22.35 34.62
CA GLN A 1 18.04 -21.27 35.13
C GLN A 1 17.82 -20.13 34.11
N ILE A 2 18.76 -19.85 33.19
CA ILE A 2 18.64 -18.81 32.14
C ILE A 2 17.56 -19.14 31.07
N GLN A 3 17.38 -20.41 30.75
CA GLN A 3 16.50 -20.88 29.68
C GLN A 3 15.00 -20.67 29.97
N LEU A 4 14.56 -20.89 31.22
CA LEU A 4 13.15 -20.70 31.63
C LEU A 4 12.71 -19.23 31.51
N HIS A 5 13.61 -18.30 31.82
CA HIS A 5 13.35 -16.86 31.71
C HIS A 5 13.20 -16.43 30.25
N THR A 6 14.05 -16.91 29.36
CA THR A 6 13.92 -16.63 27.91
C THR A 6 12.66 -17.25 27.32
N ASP A 7 12.29 -18.45 27.76
CA ASP A 7 11.09 -19.15 27.27
C ASP A 7 9.80 -18.42 27.70
N LEU A 8 9.73 -17.96 28.96
CA LEU A 8 8.63 -17.12 29.44
C LEU A 8 8.54 -15.78 28.67
N GLN A 9 9.68 -15.11 28.44
CA GLN A 9 9.71 -13.89 27.65
C GLN A 9 9.22 -14.10 26.21
N ASN A 10 9.63 -15.20 25.58
CA ASN A 10 9.21 -15.55 24.22
C ASN A 10 7.71 -15.88 24.16
N SER A 11 7.20 -16.64 25.14
CA SER A 11 5.77 -16.96 25.25
C SER A 11 4.90 -15.71 25.45
N LEU A 12 5.36 -14.75 26.28
CA LEU A 12 4.68 -13.46 26.46
C LEU A 12 4.67 -12.65 25.16
N LYS A 13 5.83 -12.54 24.48
CA LYS A 13 5.92 -11.86 23.18
C LYS A 13 4.98 -12.49 22.15
N GLN A 14 4.98 -13.81 22.03
CA GLN A 14 4.08 -14.53 21.12
C GLN A 14 2.62 -14.25 21.45
N SER A 15 2.22 -14.32 22.73
CA SER A 15 0.86 -14.04 23.16
C SER A 15 0.41 -12.60 22.83
N ILE A 16 1.29 -11.62 23.04
CA ILE A 16 1.04 -10.22 22.68
C ILE A 16 0.90 -10.08 21.16
N THR A 17 1.85 -10.61 20.39
CA THR A 17 1.83 -10.59 18.92
C THR A 17 0.57 -11.25 18.37
N SER A 18 0.16 -12.40 18.90
CA SER A 18 -1.06 -13.11 18.45
C SER A 18 -2.32 -12.28 18.72
N LYS A 19 -2.42 -11.61 19.86
CA LYS A 19 -3.54 -10.69 20.15
C LYS A 19 -3.59 -9.52 19.17
N TRP A 20 -2.44 -8.88 18.93
CA TRP A 20 -2.37 -7.79 17.96
C TRP A 20 -2.67 -8.24 16.54
N GLN A 21 -2.16 -9.40 16.13
CA GLN A 21 -2.44 -10.01 14.83
C GLN A 21 -3.92 -10.32 14.66
N HIS A 22 -4.60 -10.77 15.71
CA HIS A 22 -6.05 -10.99 15.69
C HIS A 22 -6.81 -9.68 15.49
N ILE A 23 -6.51 -8.65 16.29
CA ILE A 23 -7.12 -7.31 16.12
C ILE A 23 -6.87 -6.78 14.71
N TRP A 24 -5.64 -6.93 14.22
CA TRP A 24 -5.26 -6.48 12.88
C TRP A 24 -6.03 -7.21 11.77
N SER A 25 -6.24 -8.52 11.90
CA SER A 25 -7.01 -9.31 10.93
C SER A 25 -8.48 -8.92 10.83
N LEU A 26 -9.02 -8.25 11.86
CA LEU A 26 -10.39 -7.74 11.91
C LEU A 26 -10.48 -6.26 11.49
N SER A 27 -9.36 -5.63 11.16
CA SER A 27 -9.31 -4.22 10.81
C SER A 27 -9.84 -3.94 9.41
N ASN A 28 -10.62 -2.87 9.27
CA ASN A 28 -11.05 -2.34 7.97
C ASN A 28 -10.04 -1.32 7.37
N ALA A 29 -8.85 -1.19 7.95
CA ALA A 29 -7.83 -0.28 7.43
C ALA A 29 -7.36 -0.74 6.04
N LYS A 30 -7.22 0.21 5.09
CA LYS A 30 -6.73 -0.09 3.72
C LYS A 30 -5.40 -0.83 3.71
N LEU A 31 -4.49 -0.46 4.61
CA LEU A 31 -3.20 -1.12 4.74
C LEU A 31 -3.33 -2.61 5.11
N ALA A 32 -4.38 -3.03 5.82
CA ALA A 32 -4.58 -4.43 6.21
C ALA A 32 -4.85 -5.35 5.00
N GLN A 33 -5.36 -4.79 3.89
CA GLN A 33 -5.54 -5.52 2.63
C GLN A 33 -4.20 -5.90 1.99
N ILE A 34 -3.18 -5.04 2.13
CA ILE A 34 -1.84 -5.23 1.57
C ILE A 34 -0.96 -5.99 2.55
N GLN A 35 -0.96 -5.57 3.82
CA GLN A 35 -0.12 -6.11 4.86
C GLN A 35 -0.96 -6.93 5.83
N THR A 36 -1.11 -8.22 5.56
CA THR A 36 -1.95 -9.11 6.38
C THR A 36 -1.30 -9.51 7.71
N GLN A 37 0.02 -9.36 7.84
CA GLN A 37 0.78 -9.70 9.05
C GLN A 37 1.35 -8.44 9.71
N ILE A 38 1.38 -8.41 11.05
CA ILE A 38 1.96 -7.30 11.83
C ILE A 38 3.50 -7.35 11.83
N THR A 39 4.09 -7.17 10.66
CA THR A 39 5.54 -7.17 10.45
C THR A 39 6.05 -5.80 10.00
N ALA A 40 7.34 -5.55 10.21
CA ALA A 40 7.98 -4.37 9.64
C ALA A 40 7.97 -4.47 8.11
N HIS A 41 7.51 -3.42 7.44
CA HIS A 41 7.67 -3.30 6.00
C HIS A 41 9.02 -2.65 5.71
N ASN A 42 9.97 -3.46 5.24
CA ASN A 42 11.30 -3.00 4.89
C ASN A 42 11.34 -2.67 3.41
N LEU A 43 11.44 -1.38 3.09
CA LEU A 43 11.73 -0.92 1.73
C LEU A 43 13.24 -0.94 1.50
N PRO A 44 13.69 -1.23 0.26
CA PRO A 44 15.09 -1.08 -0.09
C PRO A 44 15.50 0.40 -0.03
N LEU A 45 16.80 0.66 0.03
CA LEU A 45 17.33 2.02 -0.06
C LEU A 45 16.95 2.62 -1.42
N MET A 46 16.14 3.68 -1.40
CA MET A 46 15.64 4.34 -2.60
C MET A 46 15.55 5.86 -2.37
N PRO A 47 15.37 6.67 -3.44
CA PRO A 47 15.18 8.10 -3.29
C PRO A 47 14.03 8.40 -2.32
N ARG A 48 14.23 9.40 -1.45
CA ARG A 48 13.24 9.79 -0.42
C ARG A 48 11.82 9.96 -0.99
N LYS A 49 11.71 10.52 -2.20
CA LYS A 49 10.42 10.74 -2.86
C LYS A 49 9.72 9.43 -3.23
N ASP A 50 10.46 8.45 -3.72
CA ASP A 50 9.89 7.14 -4.06
C ASP A 50 9.39 6.44 -2.80
N THR A 51 10.15 6.49 -1.70
CA THR A 51 9.72 5.96 -0.39
C THR A 51 8.40 6.59 0.06
N ILE A 52 8.26 7.92 -0.04
CA ILE A 52 7.03 8.64 0.32
C ILE A 52 5.86 8.16 -0.53
N ILE A 53 6.05 8.08 -1.85
CA ILE A 53 4.99 7.65 -2.79
C ILE A 53 4.53 6.23 -2.46
N ILE A 54 5.45 5.29 -2.22
CA ILE A 54 5.10 3.92 -1.89
C ILE A 54 4.33 3.84 -0.57
N HIS A 55 4.74 4.58 0.48
CA HIS A 55 3.96 4.63 1.71
C HIS A 55 2.55 5.19 1.51
N ARG A 56 2.40 6.25 0.71
CA ARG A 56 1.08 6.86 0.40
C ARG A 56 0.18 5.92 -0.37
N LEU A 57 0.73 5.20 -1.36
CA LEU A 57 0.01 4.15 -2.08
C LEU A 57 -0.48 3.05 -1.13
N ARG A 58 0.39 2.57 -0.23
CA ARG A 58 0.05 1.47 0.70
C ARG A 58 -1.05 1.81 1.70
N ILE A 59 -1.09 3.05 2.20
CA ILE A 59 -2.17 3.49 3.10
C ILE A 59 -3.39 3.99 2.32
N GLY A 60 -3.27 4.15 1.00
CA GLY A 60 -4.32 4.66 0.13
C GLY A 60 -4.58 6.16 0.27
N HIS A 61 -3.67 6.93 0.89
CA HIS A 61 -3.80 8.37 1.14
C HIS A 61 -2.93 9.16 0.15
N THR A 62 -3.42 9.35 -1.06
CA THR A 62 -2.78 10.22 -2.05
C THR A 62 -3.52 11.55 -2.13
N GLY A 63 -2.83 12.66 -2.44
CA GLY A 63 -3.48 13.97 -2.55
C GLY A 63 -4.67 13.96 -3.52
N VAL A 64 -4.51 13.23 -4.63
CA VAL A 64 -5.54 13.04 -5.67
C VAL A 64 -6.75 12.23 -5.23
N THR A 65 -6.64 11.41 -4.18
CA THR A 65 -7.73 10.52 -3.74
C THR A 65 -8.30 10.93 -2.38
N HIS A 66 -7.57 11.67 -1.55
CA HIS A 66 -7.97 12.04 -0.18
C HIS A 66 -8.08 13.56 0.06
N GLY A 67 -7.66 14.41 -0.88
CA GLY A 67 -7.81 15.87 -0.73
C GLY A 67 -9.25 16.28 -0.43
N HIS A 68 -10.22 15.65 -1.10
CA HIS A 68 -11.64 15.89 -0.90
C HIS A 68 -12.13 15.72 0.54
N ILE A 69 -11.50 14.85 1.34
CA ILE A 69 -11.90 14.62 2.74
C ILE A 69 -11.57 15.85 3.58
N LEU A 70 -10.40 16.47 3.34
CA LEU A 70 -9.98 17.67 4.06
C LEU A 70 -10.85 18.87 3.71
N ASP A 71 -11.24 18.95 2.44
CA ASP A 71 -12.10 20.03 1.92
C ASP A 71 -13.60 19.75 2.11
N SER A 72 -13.97 18.59 2.68
CA SER A 72 -15.36 18.10 2.80
C SER A 72 -16.12 18.12 1.47
N LEU A 73 -15.42 17.84 0.38
CA LEU A 73 -15.95 17.72 -0.97
C LEU A 73 -16.32 16.27 -1.31
N ASP A 74 -17.07 16.09 -2.38
CA ASP A 74 -17.34 14.76 -2.92
C ASP A 74 -16.05 14.06 -3.39
N PRO A 75 -15.98 12.72 -3.30
CA PRO A 75 -14.85 11.96 -3.81
C PRO A 75 -14.58 12.29 -5.29
N PRO A 76 -13.32 12.50 -5.68
CA PRO A 76 -12.98 12.75 -7.06
C PRO A 76 -13.37 11.55 -7.91
N ARG A 77 -13.97 11.82 -9.06
CA ARG A 77 -14.31 10.78 -10.04
C ARG A 77 -13.28 10.73 -11.15
N CYS A 78 -12.99 9.52 -11.62
CA CYS A 78 -12.22 9.31 -12.83
C CYS A 78 -13.08 9.66 -14.07
N GLU A 79 -12.42 9.86 -15.22
CA GLU A 79 -13.09 10.04 -16.52
C GLU A 79 -13.96 8.83 -16.92
N CYS A 80 -13.65 7.63 -16.39
CA CYS A 80 -14.50 6.45 -16.54
C CYS A 80 -15.68 6.40 -15.55
N ASN A 81 -15.93 7.50 -14.83
CA ASN A 81 -17.03 7.72 -13.89
C ASN A 81 -16.98 6.95 -12.55
N ASP A 82 -15.94 6.15 -12.31
CA ASP A 82 -15.69 5.51 -11.01
C ASP A 82 -15.01 6.44 -10.00
N ILE A 83 -15.09 6.08 -8.71
CA ILE A 83 -14.40 6.81 -7.64
C ILE A 83 -12.89 6.64 -7.82
N LEU A 84 -12.17 7.75 -7.84
CA LEU A 84 -10.73 7.75 -7.96
C LEU A 84 -10.09 7.28 -6.65
N THR A 85 -9.57 6.06 -6.67
CA THR A 85 -8.80 5.45 -5.57
C THR A 85 -7.45 4.94 -6.07
N VAL A 86 -6.54 4.59 -5.15
CA VAL A 86 -5.28 3.93 -5.51
C VAL A 86 -5.53 2.60 -6.22
N ASN A 87 -6.50 1.81 -5.73
CA ASN A 87 -6.88 0.54 -6.36
C ASN A 87 -7.41 0.77 -7.77
N HIS A 88 -8.23 1.81 -7.94
CA HIS A 88 -8.75 2.17 -9.23
C HIS A 88 -7.62 2.48 -10.23
N ILE A 89 -6.66 3.34 -9.85
CA ILE A 89 -5.52 3.70 -10.72
C ILE A 89 -4.66 2.47 -11.06
N LEU A 90 -4.32 1.66 -10.06
CA LEU A 90 -3.34 0.58 -10.20
C LEU A 90 -3.92 -0.73 -10.73
N SER A 91 -5.24 -0.96 -10.67
CA SER A 91 -5.81 -2.28 -10.94
C SER A 91 -7.12 -2.30 -11.71
N GLU A 92 -7.90 -1.20 -11.77
CA GLU A 92 -9.26 -1.25 -12.33
C GLU A 92 -9.48 -0.30 -13.52
N CYS A 93 -8.82 0.86 -13.52
CA CYS A 93 -9.16 1.96 -14.43
C CYS A 93 -8.83 1.62 -15.89
N PRO A 94 -9.81 1.60 -16.82
CA PRO A 94 -9.56 1.25 -18.22
C PRO A 94 -8.58 2.19 -18.92
N LYS A 95 -8.56 3.46 -18.49
CA LYS A 95 -7.65 4.50 -19.01
C LYS A 95 -6.16 4.10 -18.93
N TYR A 96 -5.80 3.27 -17.95
CA TYR A 96 -4.41 2.91 -17.69
C TYR A 96 -4.07 1.47 -18.07
N ASP A 97 -4.96 0.74 -18.74
CA ASP A 97 -4.74 -0.67 -19.12
C ASP A 97 -3.46 -0.87 -19.92
N GLU A 98 -3.23 -0.07 -20.96
CA GLU A 98 -2.03 -0.17 -21.80
C GLU A 98 -0.75 0.13 -21.00
N ASN A 99 -0.79 1.12 -20.11
CA ASN A 99 0.34 1.45 -19.25
C ASN A 99 0.61 0.33 -18.23
N ARG A 100 -0.43 -0.29 -17.66
CA ARG A 100 -0.28 -1.43 -16.74
C ARG A 100 0.34 -2.62 -17.44
N LEU A 101 -0.11 -2.95 -18.65
CA LEU A 101 0.47 -4.00 -19.49
C LEU A 101 1.95 -3.71 -19.80
N LYS A 102 2.27 -2.47 -20.19
CA LYS A 102 3.64 -2.03 -20.49
C LYS A 102 4.58 -2.21 -19.29
N TRP A 103 4.14 -1.82 -18.11
CA TRP A 103 4.95 -1.87 -16.88
C TRP A 103 4.79 -3.18 -16.10
N ARG A 104 3.96 -4.12 -16.59
CA ARG A 104 3.65 -5.40 -15.94
C ARG A 104 3.13 -5.22 -14.51
N ILE A 105 2.20 -4.27 -14.36
CA ILE A 105 1.44 -4.06 -13.13
C ILE A 105 0.28 -5.07 -13.13
N GLY A 106 0.16 -5.83 -12.04
CA GLY A 106 -0.91 -6.79 -11.86
C GLY A 106 -2.23 -6.15 -11.43
N THR A 107 -3.11 -6.99 -10.90
CA THR A 107 -4.37 -6.57 -10.27
C THR A 107 -4.31 -6.69 -8.74
N ASP A 108 -3.23 -7.26 -8.19
CA ASP A 108 -3.01 -7.39 -6.76
C ASP A 108 -1.99 -6.36 -6.28
N LEU A 109 -2.50 -5.30 -5.66
CA LEU A 109 -1.71 -4.22 -5.06
C LEU A 109 -0.69 -4.74 -4.05
N LYS A 110 -0.97 -5.86 -3.38
CA LYS A 110 -0.04 -6.48 -2.44
C LYS A 110 1.19 -7.00 -3.16
N GLU A 111 1.02 -7.68 -4.28
CA GLU A 111 2.12 -8.21 -5.07
C GLU A 111 2.89 -7.09 -5.76
N ASP A 112 2.19 -6.12 -6.32
CA ASP A 112 2.79 -4.97 -7.01
C ASP A 112 3.65 -4.09 -6.09
N LEU A 113 3.40 -4.12 -4.78
CA LEU A 113 4.15 -3.36 -3.76
C LEU A 113 5.00 -4.27 -2.83
N ALA A 114 5.17 -5.55 -3.16
CA ALA A 114 5.90 -6.51 -2.31
C ALA A 114 7.42 -6.45 -2.47
N THR A 115 7.91 -6.34 -3.70
CA THR A 115 9.36 -6.47 -4.02
C THR A 115 9.95 -5.18 -4.55
N PRO A 116 11.27 -4.95 -4.37
CA PRO A 116 11.98 -3.82 -4.97
C PRO A 116 11.73 -3.68 -6.48
N GLU A 117 11.70 -4.80 -7.21
CA GLU A 117 11.50 -4.83 -8.65
C GLU A 117 10.08 -4.40 -9.04
N ASN A 118 9.07 -4.87 -8.31
CA ASN A 118 7.68 -4.49 -8.57
C ASN A 118 7.44 -3.03 -8.20
N ILE A 119 8.01 -2.56 -7.09
CA ILE A 119 7.99 -1.16 -6.69
C ILE A 119 8.59 -0.27 -7.78
N ALA A 120 9.72 -0.66 -8.37
CA ALA A 120 10.33 0.10 -9.47
C ALA A 120 9.41 0.19 -10.70
N ARG A 121 8.69 -0.89 -11.03
CA ARG A 121 7.68 -0.89 -12.10
C ARG A 121 6.53 0.07 -11.78
N VAL A 122 5.99 0.04 -10.56
CA VAL A 122 4.93 0.96 -10.11
C VAL A 122 5.39 2.41 -10.19
N ILE A 123 6.60 2.73 -9.75
CA ILE A 123 7.14 4.09 -9.83
C ILE A 123 7.25 4.56 -11.29
N ASN A 124 7.73 3.71 -12.19
CA ASN A 124 7.84 4.06 -13.61
C ASN A 124 6.47 4.18 -14.29
N PHE A 125 5.52 3.32 -13.93
CA PHE A 125 4.12 3.45 -14.33
C PHE A 125 3.55 4.81 -13.92
N LEU A 126 3.73 5.23 -12.66
CA LEU A 126 3.25 6.53 -12.17
C LEU A 126 3.89 7.73 -12.90
N LYS A 127 5.15 7.60 -13.32
CA LYS A 127 5.83 8.62 -14.14
C LYS A 127 5.22 8.68 -15.54
N ASP A 128 4.95 7.53 -16.15
CA ASP A 128 4.38 7.40 -17.49
C ASP A 128 2.97 8.02 -17.57
N ILE A 129 2.12 7.77 -16.56
CA ILE A 129 0.77 8.33 -16.48
C ILE A 129 0.73 9.74 -15.85
N ARG A 130 1.90 10.34 -15.59
CA ARG A 130 2.08 11.69 -15.02
C ARG A 130 1.44 11.91 -13.64
N LEU A 131 1.26 10.85 -12.84
CA LEU A 131 0.74 10.95 -11.46
C LEU A 131 1.84 10.95 -10.38
N TYR A 132 3.11 10.72 -10.75
CA TYR A 132 4.24 10.68 -9.80
C TYR A 132 4.37 11.92 -8.90
N ASN A 133 3.99 13.10 -9.39
CA ASN A 133 4.05 14.36 -8.60
C ASN A 133 2.74 14.67 -7.85
N CYS A 134 1.66 13.97 -8.18
CA CYS A 134 0.33 14.18 -7.62
C CYS A 134 0.07 13.27 -6.41
N ILE A 135 0.86 12.20 -6.29
CA ILE A 135 0.78 11.24 -5.19
C ILE A 135 1.50 11.73 -3.95
#